data_AF-A0A2N1XUG9-F1
#
_entry.id   AF-A0A2N1XUG9-F1
#
_cell.length_a   1.000
_cell.length_b   1.000
_cell.length_c   1.000
_cell.angle_alpha   90.00
_cell.angle_beta   90.00
_cell.angle_gamma   90.00
#
_symmetry.space_group_name_H-M   'P 1'
#
loop_
_entity.id
_entity.type
_entity.pdbx_description
1 polymer ?
#
loop_
_entity_poly.entity_id
_entity_poly.type
_entity_poly.pdbx_seq_one_letter_code
_entity_poly.pdbx_strand_id
1 'polypeptide(L)'
;MIPAKHWVEALTHTIHRHFIWIIITSYFIAALLPGFGIWIREVELGSIVLFQNKIAIFFPPLMLSLLLFNAGLGVKTKELTQLAHKPLVLLT
;
A
#
# COMPACT_ATOMS: atom_id res chain seq x y z
N MET A 1 12.61 8.00 27.95
CA MET A 1 11.76 6.84 27.61
C MET A 1 10.38 7.39 27.30
N ILE A 2 9.93 7.36 26.02
CA ILE A 2 8.82 8.19 25.54
C ILE A 2 7.52 7.37 25.54
N PRO A 3 6.43 7.81 26.23
CA PRO A 3 5.18 7.06 26.36
C PRO A 3 4.53 6.70 25.02
N ALA A 4 4.78 7.48 23.96
CA ALA A 4 4.28 7.21 22.61
C ALA A 4 4.78 5.87 22.02
N LYS A 5 5.97 5.40 22.42
CA LYS A 5 6.57 4.19 21.85
C LYS A 5 5.74 2.93 22.14
N HIS A 6 5.20 2.82 23.36
CA HIS A 6 4.40 1.65 23.75
C HIS A 6 3.04 1.59 23.06
N TRP A 7 2.40 2.74 22.79
CA TRP A 7 1.12 2.79 22.09
C TRP A 7 1.27 2.39 20.62
N VAL A 8 2.34 2.85 19.95
CA VAL A 8 2.61 2.47 18.55
C VAL A 8 2.91 0.98 18.43
N GLU A 9 3.70 0.42 19.35
CA GLU A 9 4.01 -1.02 19.38
C GLU A 9 2.75 -1.86 19.63
N ALA A 10 1.92 -1.49 20.60
CA ALA A 10 0.67 -2.18 20.91
C ALA A 10 -0.34 -2.10 19.74
N LEU A 11 -0.45 -0.93 19.10
CA LEU A 11 -1.34 -0.71 17.97
C LEU A 11 -0.89 -1.51 16.74
N THR A 12 0.41 -1.47 16.43
CA THR A 12 1.00 -2.28 15.34
C THR A 12 0.77 -3.77 15.58
N HIS A 13 1.02 -4.26 16.79
CA HIS A 13 0.79 -5.66 17.13
C HIS A 13 -0.68 -6.06 16.99
N THR A 14 -1.60 -5.19 17.41
CA THR A 14 -3.05 -5.43 17.31
C THR A 14 -3.51 -5.48 15.86
N ILE A 15 -3.07 -4.53 15.04
CA ILE A 15 -3.37 -4.49 13.60
C ILE A 15 -2.82 -5.72 12.91
N HIS A 16 -1.56 -6.09 13.18
CA HIS A 16 -0.94 -7.26 12.56
C HIS A 16 -1.67 -8.56 12.93
N ARG A 17 -2.08 -8.70 14.20
CA ARG A 17 -2.83 -9.88 14.68
C ARG A 17 -4.22 -10.00 14.07
N HIS A 18 -4.90 -8.88 13.80
CA HIS A 18 -6.27 -8.87 13.25
C HIS A 18 -6.34 -8.48 11.77
N PHE A 19 -5.20 -8.46 11.07
CA PHE A 19 -5.09 -7.91 9.72
C PHE A 19 -6.11 -8.49 8.75
N ILE A 20 -6.24 -9.83 8.72
CA ILE A 20 -7.19 -10.52 7.85
C ILE A 20 -8.64 -10.17 8.19
N TRP A 21 -9.00 -10.12 9.48
CA TRP A 21 -10.35 -9.76 9.92
C TRP A 21 -10.70 -8.30 9.59
N ILE A 22 -9.73 -7.39 9.72
CA ILE A 22 -9.87 -5.99 9.32
C ILE A 22 -10.14 -5.91 7.82
N ILE A 23 -9.38 -6.65 7.00
CA ILE A 23 -9.58 -6.68 5.54
C ILE A 23 -10.98 -7.18 5.20
N ILE A 24 -11.38 -8.34 5.73
CA ILE A 24 -12.70 -8.93 5.47
C ILE A 24 -13.81 -7.94 5.81
N THR A 25 -13.73 -7.32 6.99
CA THR A 25 -14.72 -6.33 7.44
C THR A 25 -14.74 -5.10 6.53
N SER A 26 -13.59 -4.63 6.07
CA SER A 26 -13.49 -3.52 5.11
C SER A 26 -14.19 -3.84 3.79
N TYR A 27 -14.04 -5.06 3.27
CA TYR A 27 -14.77 -5.50 2.06
C TYR A 27 -16.28 -5.55 2.27
N PHE A 28 -16.74 -6.05 3.43
CA PHE A 28 -18.17 -6.01 3.77
C PHE A 28 -18.70 -4.57 3.86
N ILE A 29 -17.96 -3.67 4.50
CA ILE A 29 -18.34 -2.25 4.58
C ILE A 29 -18.40 -1.64 3.18
N ALA A 30 -17.42 -1.92 2.30
CA ALA A 30 -17.42 -1.41 0.94
C ALA A 30 -18.60 -1.93 0.11
N ALA A 31 -19.05 -3.16 0.34
CA ALA A 31 -20.24 -3.72 -0.29
C ALA A 31 -21.54 -3.04 0.20
N LEU A 32 -21.61 -2.68 1.49
CA LEU A 32 -22.76 -2.00 2.08
C LEU A 32 -22.80 -0.50 1.75
N LEU A 33 -21.63 0.13 1.59
CA LEU A 33 -21.46 1.57 1.35
C LEU A 33 -20.64 1.82 0.08
N PRO A 34 -21.15 1.46 -1.11
CA PRO A 34 -20.41 1.59 -2.36
C PRO A 34 -20.04 3.04 -2.68
N GLY A 35 -20.90 3.99 -2.31
CA GLY A 35 -20.67 5.42 -2.54
C GLY A 35 -19.39 5.94 -1.87
N PHE A 36 -19.01 5.39 -0.71
CA PHE A 36 -17.77 5.77 -0.03
C PHE A 36 -16.54 5.34 -0.84
N GLY A 37 -16.56 4.14 -1.40
CA GLY A 37 -15.48 3.64 -2.25
C GLY A 37 -15.34 4.42 -3.56
N ILE A 38 -16.46 4.80 -4.18
CA ILE A 38 -16.46 5.66 -5.37
C ILE A 38 -15.93 7.06 -5.04
N TRP A 39 -16.36 7.65 -3.91
CA TRP A 39 -15.89 8.96 -3.48
C TRP A 39 -14.35 8.99 -3.33
N ILE A 40 -13.76 7.99 -2.64
CA ILE A 40 -12.30 7.89 -2.49
C ILE A 40 -11.58 7.83 -3.84
N ARG A 41 -12.19 7.17 -4.84
CA ARG A 41 -11.60 7.04 -6.17
C ARG A 41 -11.48 8.38 -6.90
N GLU A 42 -12.39 9.30 -6.62
CA GLU A 42 -12.46 10.63 -7.25
C GLU A 42 -11.71 11.72 -6.47
N VAL A 43 -11.13 11.39 -5.30
CA VAL A 43 -10.30 12.33 -4.55
C VAL A 43 -9.03 12.64 -5.32
N GLU A 44 -8.99 13.84 -5.91
CA GLU A 44 -7.80 14.44 -6.51
C GLU A 44 -7.00 15.17 -5.42
N LEU A 45 -5.75 14.77 -5.23
CA LEU A 45 -4.81 15.40 -4.29
C LEU A 45 -4.10 16.62 -4.90
N GLY A 46 -4.14 16.73 -6.22
CA GLY A 46 -3.58 17.84 -6.98
C GLY A 46 -3.15 17.39 -8.38
N SER A 47 -2.72 18.35 -9.20
CA SER A 47 -2.23 18.09 -10.55
C SER A 47 -0.78 18.54 -10.70
N ILE A 48 0.03 17.76 -11.40
CA ILE A 48 1.38 18.15 -11.82
C ILE A 48 1.39 18.42 -13.32
N VAL A 49 2.12 19.44 -13.75
CA VAL A 49 2.35 19.70 -15.19
C VAL A 49 3.67 19.06 -15.59
N LEU A 50 3.61 18.06 -16.47
CA LEU A 50 4.78 17.36 -16.99
C LEU A 50 4.77 17.40 -18.52
N PHE A 51 5.84 17.93 -19.13
CA PHE A 51 5.97 18.04 -20.60
C PHE A 51 4.71 18.58 -21.30
N GLN A 52 4.12 19.66 -20.76
CA GLN A 52 2.88 20.30 -21.22
C GLN A 52 1.56 19.53 -20.96
N ASN A 53 1.61 18.33 -20.38
CA ASN A 53 0.42 17.60 -19.94
C ASN A 53 0.16 17.78 -18.44
N LYS A 54 -1.11 18.03 -18.07
CA LYS A 54 -1.56 17.97 -16.68
C LYS A 54 -1.84 16.52 -16.30
N ILE A 55 -1.14 16.02 -15.29
CA ILE A 55 -1.37 14.70 -14.70
C ILE A 55 -2.03 14.94 -13.34
N ALA A 56 -3.30 14.56 -13.23
CA ALA A 56 -4.02 14.58 -11.95
C ALA A 56 -3.55 13.40 -11.08
N ILE A 57 -3.24 13.68 -9.82
CA ILE A 57 -2.82 12.70 -8.82
C ILE A 57 -4.06 12.32 -8.01
N PHE A 58 -4.60 11.15 -8.32
CA PHE A 58 -5.70 10.57 -7.55
C PHE A 58 -5.19 9.78 -6.36
N PHE A 59 -6.04 9.68 -5.33
CA PHE A 59 -5.73 8.96 -4.10
C PHE A 59 -5.39 7.47 -4.32
N PRO A 60 -6.13 6.67 -5.11
CA PRO A 60 -5.83 5.23 -5.24
C PRO A 60 -4.47 4.92 -5.90
N PRO A 61 -4.07 5.54 -7.03
CA PRO A 61 -2.73 5.37 -7.58
C PRO A 61 -1.61 5.78 -6.63
N LEU A 62 -1.84 6.79 -5.78
CA LEU A 62 -0.87 7.21 -4.77
C LEU A 62 -0.74 6.18 -3.63
N MET A 63 -1.85 5.62 -3.15
CA MET A 63 -1.80 4.49 -2.21
C MET A 63 -1.05 3.30 -2.80
N LEU A 64 -1.33 2.97 -4.06
CA LEU A 64 -0.68 1.87 -4.77
C LEU A 64 0.83 2.13 -4.91
N SER A 65 1.24 3.34 -5.30
CA SER A 65 2.66 3.68 -5.43
C SER A 65 3.38 3.58 -4.09
N LEU A 66 2.76 4.02 -2.98
CA LEU A 66 3.30 3.88 -1.64
C LEU A 66 3.42 2.40 -1.22
N LEU A 67 2.42 1.57 -1.54
CA LEU A 67 2.48 0.12 -1.28
C LEU A 67 3.61 -0.55 -2.06
N LEU A 68 3.73 -0.26 -3.36
CA LEU A 68 4.80 -0.79 -4.21
C LEU A 68 6.17 -0.28 -3.79
N PHE A 69 6.26 0.97 -3.38
CA PHE A 69 7.50 1.54 -2.85
C PHE A 69 7.92 0.85 -1.54
N ASN A 70 6.99 0.67 -0.59
CA ASN A 70 7.24 -0.07 0.65
C ASN A 70 7.64 -1.53 0.37
N ALA A 71 6.94 -2.20 -0.55
CA ALA A 71 7.29 -3.54 -0.99
C ALA A 71 8.69 -3.58 -1.61
N GLY A 72 9.03 -2.62 -2.46
CA GLY A 72 10.34 -2.49 -3.11
C GLY A 72 11.48 -2.24 -2.12
N LEU A 73 11.28 -1.42 -1.10
CA LEU A 73 12.26 -1.21 -0.02
C LEU A 73 12.49 -2.47 0.83
N GLY A 74 11.46 -3.31 0.99
CA GLY A 74 11.53 -4.58 1.73
C GLY A 74 12.24 -5.70 0.97
N VAL A 75 12.54 -5.53 -0.33
CA VAL A 75 13.23 -6.53 -1.13
C VAL A 75 14.70 -6.64 -0.72
N LYS A 76 15.17 -7.86 -0.45
CA LYS A 76 16.59 -8.09 -0.23
C LYS A 76 17.33 -7.98 -1.57
N THR A 77 18.13 -6.95 -1.74
CA THR A 77 18.89 -6.68 -2.98
C THR A 77 19.75 -7.88 -3.41
N LYS A 78 20.31 -8.63 -2.44
CA LYS A 78 21.06 -9.87 -2.69
C LYS A 78 20.21 -10.98 -3.32
N GLU A 79 18.97 -11.15 -2.87
CA GLU A 79 18.03 -12.13 -3.45
C GLU A 79 17.64 -11.69 -4.87
N LEU A 80 17.46 -10.38 -5.08
CA LEU A 80 17.17 -9.81 -6.40
C LEU A 80 18.32 -10.05 -7.40
N THR A 81 19.57 -9.83 -6.98
CA THR A 81 20.75 -10.10 -7.80
C THR A 81 20.93 -11.60 -8.07
N GLN A 82 20.69 -12.47 -7.08
CA GLN A 82 20.76 -13.92 -7.26
C GLN A 82 19.69 -14.43 -8.24
N LEU A 83 18.48 -13.89 -8.16
CA LEU A 83 17.38 -14.21 -9.07
C LEU A 83 17.71 -13.82 -10.52
N ALA A 84 18.32 -12.65 -10.73
CA ALA A 84 18.79 -12.21 -12.05
C ALA A 84 19.86 -13.15 -12.65
N HIS A 85 20.69 -13.78 -11.81
CA HIS A 85 21.70 -14.74 -12.26
C HIS A 85 21.16 -16.18 -12.41
N LYS A 86 20.02 -16.52 -11.79
CA LYS A 86 19.40 -17.84 -11.86
C LYS A 86 17.88 -17.72 -12.09
N PRO A 87 17.44 -17.25 -13.27
CA PRO A 87 16.01 -17.04 -13.56
C PRO A 87 15.19 -18.33 -13.58
N LEU A 88 15.86 -19.49 -13.75
CA LEU A 88 15.23 -20.82 -13.71
C LEU A 88 14.54 -21.13 -12.37
N VAL A 89 14.92 -20.47 -11.27
CA VAL A 89 14.27 -20.62 -9.96
C VAL A 89 12.82 -20.09 -9.96
N LEU A 90 12.45 -19.26 -10.93
CA LEU A 90 11.06 -18.78 -11.09
C LEU A 90 10.14 -19.79 -11.77
N LEU A 91 10.69 -20.81 -12.43
CA LEU A 91 9.93 -21.78 -13.23
C LEU A 91 9.71 -23.12 -12.53
N THR A 92 10.26 -23.28 -11.33
CA THR A 92 10.18 -24.50 -10.50
C THR A 92 9.55 -24.20 -9.16
#